data_AF-A0A2U1K4U2-F1
#
_entry.id   AF-A0A2U1K4U2-F1
#
_cell.length_a   1.000
_cell.length_b   1.000
_cell.length_c   1.000
_cell.angle_alpha   90.00
_cell.angle_beta   90.00
_cell.angle_gamma   90.00
#
_symmetry.space_group_name_H-M   'P 1'
#
loop_
_entity.id
_entity.type
_entity.pdbx_description
1 polymer ?
#
loop_
_entity_poly.entity_id
_entity_poly.type
_entity_poly.pdbx_seq_one_letter_code
_entity_poly.pdbx_strand_id
1 'polypeptide(L)' 'MENEKKQKKSARLAEKNYEPDDYKKDSRLSSGLAMTHEQVSDTLVEGTIDGEIDDVKGKDEDLKGGL' A
#
# COMPACT_ATOMS: atom_id res chain seq x y z
N MET A 1 -22.34 23.19 13.08
CA MET A 1 -22.78 22.49 11.84
C MET A 1 -21.62 22.00 10.97
N GLU A 2 -20.71 22.84 10.47
CA GLU A 2 -19.65 22.37 9.54
C GLU A 2 -18.54 21.54 10.24
N ASN A 3 -18.12 21.94 11.44
CA ASN A 3 -17.15 21.17 12.24
C ASN A 3 -17.67 19.79 12.65
N GLU A 4 -18.96 19.69 12.99
CA GLU A 4 -19.59 18.41 13.34
C GLU A 4 -19.63 17.45 12.13
N LYS A 5 -19.81 17.98 10.91
CA LYS A 5 -19.72 17.17 9.68
C LYS A 5 -18.30 16.67 9.42
N LYS A 6 -17.28 17.51 9.65
CA LYS A 6 -15.86 17.10 9.51
C LYS A 6 -15.47 16.03 10.52
N GLN A 7 -15.93 16.16 11.77
CA GLN A 7 -15.69 15.14 12.80
C GLN A 7 -16.36 13.81 12.47
N LYS A 8 -17.63 13.82 12.04
CA LYS A 8 -18.34 12.60 11.61
C LYS A 8 -17.67 11.91 10.42
N LYS A 9 -17.14 12.68 9.46
CA LYS A 9 -16.40 12.11 8.32
C LYS A 9 -15.09 11.45 8.77
N SER A 10 -14.39 12.08 9.70
CA SER A 10 -13.13 11.57 10.26
C SER A 10 -13.35 10.29 11.09
N ALA A 11 -14.40 10.25 11.91
CA ALA A 11 -14.77 9.06 12.66
C ALA A 11 -15.09 7.87 11.74
N ARG A 12 -15.87 8.10 10.67
CA ARG A 12 -16.17 7.08 9.67
C ARG A 12 -14.94 6.53 8.95
N LEU A 13 -13.90 7.34 8.77
CA LEU A 13 -12.63 6.90 8.19
C LEU A 13 -11.85 6.05 9.19
N ALA A 14 -11.82 6.44 10.46
CA ALA A 14 -11.12 5.71 11.51
C ALA A 14 -11.76 4.35 11.84
N GLU A 15 -13.08 4.22 11.65
CA GLU A 15 -13.83 2.97 11.85
C GLU A 15 -13.74 2.01 10.66
N LYS A 16 -13.20 2.46 9.53
CA LYS A 16 -13.21 1.68 8.28
C LYS A 16 -12.02 0.73 8.24
N ASN A 17 -12.31 -0.56 8.11
CA ASN A 17 -11.28 -1.56 7.83
C ASN A 17 -10.86 -1.50 6.36
N TYR A 18 -9.62 -1.92 6.08
CA TYR A 18 -9.14 -2.08 4.72
C TYR A 18 -9.98 -3.12 3.96
N GLU A 19 -10.45 -2.73 2.77
CA GLU A 19 -11.05 -3.63 1.79
C GLU A 19 -10.26 -3.50 0.50
N PRO A 20 -9.82 -4.59 -0.16
CA PRO A 20 -9.05 -4.52 -1.39
C PRO A 20 -9.71 -3.68 -2.48
N ASP A 21 -11.03 -3.70 -2.61
CA ASP A 21 -11.75 -2.88 -3.61
C ASP A 21 -11.78 -1.37 -3.30
N ASP A 22 -11.21 -0.92 -2.18
CA ASP A 22 -11.15 0.50 -1.80
C ASP A 22 -10.37 1.38 -2.78
N TYR A 23 -9.43 0.82 -3.56
CA TYR A 23 -8.72 1.57 -4.60
C TYR A 23 -9.66 2.10 -5.69
N LYS A 24 -10.83 1.45 -5.87
CA LYS A 24 -11.86 1.83 -6.84
C LYS A 24 -12.81 2.91 -6.32
N LYS A 25 -12.77 3.27 -5.03
CA LYS A 25 -13.69 4.27 -4.47
C LYS A 25 -13.35 5.66 -5.00
N ASP A 26 -14.38 6.44 -5.33
CA ASP A 26 -14.26 7.83 -5.83
C ASP A 26 -13.55 8.78 -4.85
N SER A 27 -13.43 8.37 -3.57
CA SER A 27 -12.72 9.15 -2.58
C SER A 27 -11.20 8.95 -2.70
N ARG A 28 -10.51 10.01 -3.13
CA ARG A 28 -9.03 10.08 -3.20
C ARG A 28 -8.31 9.63 -1.93
N LEU A 29 -8.88 9.91 -0.75
CA LEU A 29 -8.30 9.48 0.51
C LEU A 29 -8.44 7.96 0.72
N SER A 30 -9.61 7.39 0.40
CA SER A 30 -9.83 5.94 0.50
C SER A 30 -8.95 5.17 -0.50
N SER A 31 -8.88 5.65 -1.75
CA SER A 31 -8.05 4.99 -2.75
C SER A 31 -6.56 5.08 -2.43
N GLY A 32 -6.08 6.23 -1.95
CA GLY A 32 -4.69 6.39 -1.51
C GLY A 32 -4.32 5.47 -0.35
N LEU A 33 -5.17 5.34 0.67
CA LEU A 33 -4.92 4.41 1.78
C LEU A 33 -4.90 2.95 1.32
N ALA A 34 -5.79 2.57 0.39
CA ALA A 34 -5.82 1.23 -0.18
C ALA A 34 -4.54 0.90 -0.98
N MET A 35 -4.07 1.83 -1.81
CA MET A 35 -2.82 1.69 -2.55
C MET A 35 -1.61 1.50 -1.62
N THR A 36 -1.54 2.24 -0.51
CA THR A 36 -0.44 2.06 0.45
C THR A 36 -0.49 0.70 1.14
N HIS A 37 -1.69 0.17 1.42
CA HIS A 37 -1.85 -1.18 1.96
C HIS A 37 -1.38 -2.25 0.99
N GLU A 38 -1.71 -2.11 -0.29
CA GLU A 38 -1.24 -3.00 -1.37
C GLU A 38 0.29 -2.97 -1.46
N GLN A 39 0.91 -1.79 -1.55
CA GLN A 39 2.36 -1.66 -1.60
C GLN A 39 3.08 -2.29 -0.41
N VAL A 40 2.53 -2.15 0.81
CA VAL A 40 3.09 -2.79 2.02
C VAL A 40 2.93 -4.30 1.97
N SER A 41 1.79 -4.80 1.49
CA SER A 41 1.53 -6.23 1.32
C SER A 41 2.46 -6.85 0.27
N ASP A 42 2.60 -6.18 -0.88
CA ASP A 42 3.49 -6.60 -1.96
C ASP A 42 4.94 -6.63 -1.46
N THR A 43 5.37 -5.61 -0.73
CA THR A 43 6.71 -5.58 -0.13
C THR A 43 6.93 -6.74 0.85
N LEU A 44 5.91 -7.14 1.61
CA LEU A 44 6.01 -8.25 2.56
C LEU A 44 6.08 -9.62 1.86
N VAL A 45 5.38 -9.79 0.74
CA VAL A 45 5.23 -11.06 0.03
C VAL A 45 6.30 -11.25 -1.04
N GLU A 46 6.52 -10.23 -1.86
CA GLU A 46 7.45 -10.23 -3.00
C GLU A 46 8.83 -9.67 -2.63
N GLY A 47 8.92 -8.95 -1.52
CA GLY A 47 10.13 -8.23 -1.13
C GLY A 47 10.17 -6.81 -1.70
N THR A 48 11.21 -6.07 -1.37
CA THR A 48 11.48 -4.76 -1.97
C THR A 48 12.10 -4.92 -3.36
N ILE A 49 12.06 -3.86 -4.19
CA ILE A 49 12.81 -3.79 -5.46
C ILE A 49 14.33 -3.99 -5.28
N ASP A 50 14.82 -3.81 -4.05
CA ASP A 50 16.20 -4.09 -3.63
C ASP A 50 16.44 -5.60 -3.33
N GLY A 51 15.51 -6.48 -3.72
CA GLY A 51 15.61 -7.92 -3.45
C GLY A 51 16.82 -8.54 -4.14
N GLU A 52 17.85 -8.88 -3.37
CA GLU A 52 18.84 -9.88 -3.77
C GLU A 52 18.09 -11.20 -3.98
N ILE A 53 18.11 -11.73 -5.21
CA ILE A 53 17.67 -13.10 -5.45
C ILE A 53 18.62 -13.98 -4.66
N ASP A 54 18.10 -14.67 -3.65
CA ASP A 54 18.86 -15.64 -2.86
C ASP A 54 19.13 -16.85 -3.75
N ASP A 55 20.12 -16.68 -4.64
CA ASP A 55 20.52 -17.67 -5.60
C ASP A 55 21.14 -18.79 -4.77
N VAL A 56 20.46 -19.94 -4.69
CA VAL A 56 20.90 -21.17 -4.00
C VAL A 56 22.25 -21.72 -4.52
N LYS A 57 22.99 -20.91 -5.27
CA LYS A 57 24.32 -21.15 -5.81
C LYS A 57 25.23 -19.91 -5.79
N GLY A 58 25.24 -19.13 -4.70
CA GLY A 58 26.43 -18.43 -4.22
C GLY A 58 27.22 -17.64 -5.28
N LYS A 59 26.52 -16.77 -6.01
CA LYS A 59 27.12 -15.65 -6.73
C LYS A 59 26.17 -14.46 -6.66
N ASP A 60 26.56 -13.47 -5.87
CA ASP A 60 25.88 -12.19 -5.77
C ASP A 60 25.99 -11.49 -7.13
N GLU A 61 24.91 -11.50 -7.92
CA GLU A 61 24.79 -10.67 -9.11
C GLU A 61 23.82 -9.53 -8.81
N ASP A 62 24.37 -8.31 -8.68
CA ASP A 62 23.62 -7.06 -8.58
C ASP A 62 22.64 -6.95 -9.76
N LEU A 63 21.34 -6.95 -9.45
CA LEU A 63 20.30 -6.67 -10.42
C LEU A 63 20.40 -5.21 -10.87
N LYS A 64 21.08 -4.96 -12.01
CA LYS A 64 21.03 -3.67 -12.68
C LYS A 64 19.61 -3.44 -13.22
N GLY A 65 18.83 -2.67 -12.48
CA GLY A 65 17.54 -2.14 -12.88
C GLY A 65 17.60 -1.49 -14.27
N GLY A 66 16.91 -2.11 -15.23
CA GLY A 66 16.69 -1.58 -16.56
C GLY A 66 15.58 -0.53 -16.53
N LEU A 67 15.96 0.72 -16.83
CA LEU A 67 15.08 1.76 -17.37
C LEU A 67 14.83 1.52 -18.86
#